data_AF-A0A564Q9J1-F1
#
_entry.id   AF-A0A564Q9J1-F1
#
_cell.length_a   1.000
_cell.length_b   1.000
_cell.length_c   1.000
_cell.angle_alpha   90.00
_cell.angle_beta   90.00
_cell.angle_gamma   90.00
#
_symmetry.space_group_name_H-M   'P 1'
#
loop_
_entity.id
_entity.type
_entity.pdbx_description
1 polymer ?
#
loop_
_entity_poly.entity_id
_entity_poly.type
_entity_poly.pdbx_seq_one_letter_code
_entity_poly.pdbx_strand_id
1 'polypeptide(L)'
;MISAMIGLSKDEEQTVYCNTPTDYNCIFLTIDYVIKKVGRAVIAFDDVNAALSYDSSDRLVKVFRNLNNRIPEKGCTSLYLLVEGTTSSENENAIQTTMNTIFKVGDKIQVSTSASSVKLNKWFKSWDELEKTTWADVFSFKDPILYFLLLVSMIVNVSLVVLLVYVVMYRIGF
;
A
#
# COMPACT_ATOMS: atom_id res chain seq x y z
N MET A 1 3.48 -20.67 6.26
CA MET A 1 2.12 -20.45 6.79
C MET A 1 1.85 -18.96 6.58
N ILE A 2 1.14 -18.59 5.51
CA ILE A 2 0.93 -17.17 5.17
C ILE A 2 -0.32 -16.70 5.92
N SER A 3 -0.15 -15.64 6.72
CA SER A 3 -1.16 -15.07 7.60
C SER A 3 -2.27 -14.41 6.79
N ALA A 4 -3.52 -14.77 7.08
CA ALA A 4 -4.70 -14.16 6.49
C ALA A 4 -4.84 -12.72 7.00
N MET A 5 -4.83 -11.75 6.10
CA MET A 5 -5.30 -10.39 6.39
C MET A 5 -6.81 -10.44 6.71
N ILE A 6 -7.17 -9.93 7.88
CA ILE A 6 -8.54 -9.82 8.37
C ILE A 6 -9.31 -8.85 7.46
N GLY A 7 -10.37 -9.32 6.80
CA GLY A 7 -11.34 -8.46 6.09
C GLY A 7 -11.80 -8.89 4.70
N LEU A 8 -11.20 -9.93 4.09
CA LEU A 8 -11.66 -10.44 2.78
C LEU A 8 -12.57 -11.65 2.95
N SER A 9 -13.76 -11.58 2.35
CA SER A 9 -14.71 -12.69 2.25
C SER A 9 -14.04 -13.92 1.62
N LYS A 10 -14.05 -15.04 2.34
CA LYS A 10 -13.45 -16.33 1.94
C LYS A 10 -14.40 -17.18 1.08
N ASP A 11 -14.97 -16.59 0.04
CA ASP A 11 -15.78 -17.33 -0.94
C ASP A 11 -15.03 -17.42 -2.28
N GLU A 12 -14.03 -18.31 -2.30
CA GLU A 12 -13.41 -19.03 -3.45
C GLU A 12 -12.02 -19.53 -2.99
N GLU A 13 -11.53 -20.67 -3.51
CA GLU A 13 -10.16 -21.14 -3.30
C GLU A 13 -9.14 -20.12 -3.88
N GLN A 14 -8.80 -19.10 -3.10
CA GLN A 14 -7.87 -18.03 -3.48
C GLN A 14 -6.39 -18.44 -3.31
N THR A 15 -6.10 -19.73 -3.17
CA THR A 15 -4.73 -20.24 -2.94
C THR A 15 -4.37 -21.24 -4.03
N VAL A 16 -3.30 -20.93 -4.77
CA VAL A 16 -2.71 -21.83 -5.77
C VAL A 16 -1.42 -22.40 -5.19
N TYR A 17 -1.29 -23.72 -5.20
CA TYR A 17 -0.09 -24.42 -4.73
C TYR A 17 0.80 -24.79 -5.92
N CYS A 18 2.07 -24.41 -5.84
CA CYS A 18 3.11 -24.89 -6.76
C CYS A 18 3.80 -26.12 -6.19
N ASN A 19 4.34 -26.97 -7.07
CA ASN A 19 4.96 -28.25 -6.67
C ASN A 19 6.19 -28.05 -5.77
N THR A 20 6.97 -27.00 -6.04
CA THR A 20 8.12 -26.61 -5.22
C THR A 20 8.13 -25.09 -5.02
N PRO A 21 8.79 -24.61 -3.94
CA PRO A 21 8.98 -23.16 -3.73
C PRO A 21 9.82 -22.48 -4.82
N THR A 22 10.52 -23.26 -5.65
CA THR A 22 11.36 -22.80 -6.78
C THR A 22 10.74 -23.07 -8.15
N ASP A 23 9.47 -23.49 -8.20
CA ASP A 23 8.72 -23.63 -9.44
C ASP A 23 8.29 -22.25 -9.96
N TYR A 24 9.27 -21.48 -10.44
CA TYR A 24 9.03 -20.14 -10.95
C TYR A 24 8.09 -20.11 -12.14
N ASN A 25 8.01 -21.20 -12.93
CA ASN A 25 7.07 -21.29 -14.03
C ASN A 25 5.62 -21.31 -13.52
N CYS A 26 5.34 -22.11 -12.49
CA CYS A 26 4.04 -22.09 -11.82
C CYS A 26 3.72 -20.70 -11.24
N ILE A 27 4.69 -20.05 -10.59
CA ILE A 27 4.54 -18.69 -10.05
C ILE A 27 4.21 -17.69 -11.17
N PHE A 28 4.97 -17.70 -12.27
CA PHE A 28 4.77 -16.82 -13.41
C PHE A 28 3.41 -17.02 -14.09
N LEU A 29 2.98 -18.27 -14.27
CA LEU A 29 1.68 -18.57 -14.86
C LEU A 29 0.52 -18.15 -13.95
N THR A 30 0.69 -18.34 -12.64
CA THR A 30 -0.31 -17.95 -11.64
C THR A 30 -0.48 -16.43 -11.60
N ILE A 31 0.63 -15.68 -11.55
CA ILE A 31 0.61 -14.21 -11.61
C ILE A 31 -0.13 -13.73 -12.86
N ASP A 32 0.18 -14.32 -14.02
CA ASP A 32 -0.46 -13.96 -15.28
C ASP A 32 -1.97 -14.24 -15.30
N TYR A 33 -2.36 -15.40 -14.79
CA TYR A 33 -3.75 -15.79 -14.66
C TYR A 33 -4.51 -14.82 -13.75
N VAL A 34 -3.93 -14.47 -12.60
CA VAL A 34 -4.52 -13.53 -11.63
C VAL A 34 -4.65 -12.13 -12.23
N ILE A 35 -3.59 -11.61 -12.87
CA ILE A 35 -3.66 -10.30 -13.55
C ILE A 35 -4.73 -10.32 -14.65
N LYS A 36 -4.89 -11.43 -15.38
CA LYS A 36 -5.93 -11.54 -16.40
C LYS A 36 -7.34 -11.58 -15.80
N LYS A 37 -7.54 -12.24 -14.66
CA LYS A 37 -8.85 -12.36 -13.99
C LYS A 37 -9.25 -11.07 -13.26
N VAL A 38 -8.31 -10.44 -12.57
CA VAL A 38 -8.56 -9.29 -11.67
C VAL A 38 -8.29 -7.95 -12.34
N GLY A 39 -7.42 -7.91 -13.36
CA GLY A 39 -6.94 -6.68 -13.98
C GLY A 39 -5.74 -6.11 -13.23
N ARG A 40 -5.80 -4.83 -12.86
CA ARG A 40 -4.68 -4.15 -12.17
C ARG A 40 -4.60 -4.61 -10.73
N ALA A 41 -3.43 -5.11 -10.33
CA ALA A 41 -3.17 -5.64 -9.01
C ALA A 41 -1.79 -5.21 -8.47
N VAL A 42 -1.66 -5.27 -7.14
CA VAL A 42 -0.36 -5.22 -6.45
C VAL A 42 0.02 -6.64 -6.06
N ILE A 43 1.19 -7.09 -6.50
CA ILE A 43 1.71 -8.42 -6.20
C ILE A 43 2.74 -8.29 -5.10
N ALA A 44 2.41 -8.79 -3.91
CA ALA A 44 3.30 -8.75 -2.76
C ALA A 44 4.05 -10.09 -2.59
N PHE A 45 5.37 -10.01 -2.45
CA PHE A 45 6.24 -11.10 -2.04
C PHE A 45 6.62 -10.85 -0.58
N ASP A 46 6.13 -11.72 0.31
CA ASP A 46 6.11 -11.50 1.76
C ASP A 46 7.44 -11.81 2.46
N ASP A 47 8.23 -12.73 1.92
CA ASP A 47 9.52 -13.10 2.50
C ASP A 47 10.56 -13.45 1.42
N VAL A 48 11.29 -12.44 0.98
CA VAL A 48 12.42 -12.61 0.04
C VAL A 48 13.56 -13.42 0.67
N ASN A 49 13.73 -13.35 1.98
CA ASN A 49 14.80 -14.07 2.68
C ASN A 49 14.53 -15.57 2.70
N ALA A 50 13.28 -15.97 2.93
CA ALA A 50 12.88 -17.36 2.80
C ALA A 50 13.15 -17.88 1.39
N ALA A 51 12.90 -17.09 0.34
CA ALA A 51 13.21 -17.50 -1.03
C ALA A 51 14.70 -17.84 -1.22
N LEU A 52 15.61 -17.04 -0.63
CA LEU A 52 17.07 -17.28 -0.64
C LEU A 52 17.49 -18.59 0.06
N SER A 53 16.64 -19.17 0.91
CA SER A 53 16.91 -20.48 1.51
C SER A 53 16.63 -21.65 0.56
N TYR A 54 15.80 -21.44 -0.47
CA TYR A 54 15.38 -22.49 -1.41
C TYR A 54 16.15 -22.46 -2.73
N ASP A 55 16.85 -21.39 -3.05
CA ASP A 55 17.60 -21.25 -4.31
C ASP A 55 18.84 -20.35 -4.17
N SER A 56 19.71 -20.40 -5.17
CA SER A 56 20.86 -19.51 -5.30
C SER A 56 20.42 -18.04 -5.47
N SER A 57 21.18 -17.12 -4.88
CA SER A 57 20.94 -15.68 -4.99
C SER A 57 20.95 -15.21 -6.44
N ASP A 58 21.88 -15.70 -7.26
CA ASP A 58 21.95 -15.38 -8.69
C ASP A 58 20.68 -15.73 -9.46
N ARG A 59 20.08 -16.88 -9.16
CA ARG A 59 18.85 -17.31 -9.84
C ARG A 59 17.65 -16.48 -9.38
N LEU A 60 17.57 -16.16 -8.09
CA LEU A 60 16.53 -15.29 -7.55
C LEU A 60 16.60 -13.86 -8.09
N VAL A 61 17.80 -13.29 -8.18
CA VAL A 61 18.02 -11.96 -8.79
C VAL A 61 17.51 -11.94 -10.23
N LYS A 62 17.75 -13.00 -11.02
CA LYS A 62 17.22 -13.12 -12.39
C LYS A 62 15.69 -13.21 -12.41
N VAL A 63 15.10 -13.95 -11.48
CA VAL A 63 13.64 -14.07 -11.33
C VAL A 63 13.03 -12.72 -10.98
N PHE A 64 13.57 -11.99 -10.00
CA PHE A 64 13.09 -10.66 -9.64
C PHE A 64 13.21 -9.65 -10.77
N ARG A 65 14.32 -9.66 -11.52
CA ARG A 65 14.44 -8.82 -12.74
C ARG A 65 13.34 -9.14 -13.76
N ASN A 66 13.04 -10.42 -13.99
CA ASN A 66 11.98 -10.81 -14.92
C ASN A 66 10.60 -10.32 -14.43
N LEU A 67 10.29 -10.52 -13.14
CA LEU A 67 9.04 -10.03 -12.52
C LEU A 67 8.91 -8.51 -12.60
N ASN A 68 9.99 -7.78 -12.34
CA ASN A 68 10.03 -6.31 -12.37
C ASN A 68 9.87 -5.72 -13.78
N ASN A 69 10.08 -6.51 -14.83
CA ASN A 69 9.74 -6.11 -16.20
C ASN A 69 8.30 -6.51 -16.54
N ARG A 70 7.92 -7.75 -16.23
CA ARG A 70 6.66 -8.36 -16.66
C ARG A 70 5.42 -7.82 -15.98
N ILE A 71 5.51 -7.51 -14.69
CA ILE A 71 4.36 -7.03 -13.90
C ILE A 71 3.98 -5.59 -14.29
N PRO A 72 4.92 -4.64 -14.41
CA PRO A 72 4.60 -3.27 -14.83
C PRO A 72 4.08 -3.14 -16.26
N GLU A 73 4.53 -4.00 -17.20
CA GLU A 73 3.99 -4.06 -18.57
C GLU A 73 2.47 -4.25 -18.61
N LYS A 74 1.90 -4.86 -17.56
CA LYS A 74 0.46 -5.12 -17.43
C LYS A 74 -0.26 -4.07 -16.57
N GLY A 75 0.41 -2.94 -16.25
CA GLY A 75 -0.13 -1.88 -15.40
C GLY A 75 -0.30 -2.28 -13.93
N CYS A 76 0.44 -3.30 -13.48
CA CYS A 76 0.47 -3.78 -12.10
C CYS A 76 1.76 -3.33 -11.39
N THR A 77 1.86 -3.54 -10.08
CA THR A 77 3.07 -3.21 -9.31
C THR A 77 3.45 -4.39 -8.42
N SER A 78 4.75 -4.61 -8.25
CA SER A 78 5.31 -5.61 -7.35
C SER A 78 5.85 -4.94 -6.07
N LEU A 79 5.57 -5.55 -4.92
CA LEU A 79 6.10 -5.19 -3.61
C LEU A 79 6.89 -6.37 -3.08
N TYR A 80 8.11 -6.12 -2.61
CA TYR A 80 8.98 -7.15 -2.04
C TYR A 80 9.33 -6.79 -0.60
N LEU A 81 9.14 -7.72 0.32
CA LEU A 81 9.51 -7.57 1.72
C LEU A 81 10.83 -8.30 1.98
N LEU A 82 11.84 -7.54 2.41
CA LEU A 82 13.18 -7.99 2.74
C LEU A 82 13.51 -7.55 4.16
N VAL A 83 13.99 -8.47 5.01
CA VAL A 83 14.50 -8.14 6.34
C VAL A 83 16.03 -8.01 6.26
N GLU A 84 16.54 -6.79 6.43
CA GLU A 84 17.98 -6.50 6.43
C GLU A 84 18.71 -7.25 7.57
N GLY A 85 19.94 -7.68 7.32
CA GLY A 85 20.81 -8.35 8.28
C GLY A 85 20.56 -9.86 8.43
N THR A 86 19.62 -10.43 7.67
CA THR A 86 19.34 -11.87 7.68
C THR A 86 20.17 -12.65 6.66
N THR A 87 20.75 -11.96 5.67
CA THR A 87 21.56 -12.57 4.62
C THR A 87 22.88 -11.82 4.43
N SER A 88 23.75 -12.26 3.52
CA SER A 88 25.00 -11.56 3.25
C SER A 88 24.74 -10.18 2.63
N SER A 89 25.56 -9.20 2.98
CA SER A 89 25.46 -7.84 2.43
C SER A 89 25.56 -7.80 0.90
N GLU A 90 26.29 -8.75 0.30
CA GLU A 90 26.38 -8.91 -1.15
C GLU A 90 25.03 -9.32 -1.77
N ASN A 91 24.33 -10.29 -1.16
CA ASN A 91 23.02 -10.73 -1.63
C ASN A 91 21.95 -9.64 -1.44
N GLU A 92 21.99 -8.93 -0.31
CA GLU A 92 21.08 -7.81 -0.06
C GLU A 92 21.28 -6.70 -1.10
N ASN A 93 22.53 -6.32 -1.38
CA ASN A 93 22.85 -5.35 -2.42
C ASN A 93 22.39 -5.83 -3.80
N ALA A 94 22.64 -7.10 -4.14
CA ALA A 94 22.22 -7.67 -5.42
C ALA A 94 20.69 -7.60 -5.59
N ILE A 95 19.92 -7.91 -4.56
CA ILE A 95 18.45 -7.81 -4.59
C ILE A 95 18.01 -6.34 -4.66
N GLN A 96 18.57 -5.48 -3.82
CA GLN A 96 18.24 -4.05 -3.80
C GLN A 96 18.46 -3.38 -5.16
N THR A 97 19.53 -3.71 -5.87
CA THR A 97 19.80 -3.18 -7.22
C THR A 97 18.80 -3.63 -8.29
N THR A 98 18.00 -4.68 -8.04
CA THR A 98 16.92 -5.07 -8.95
C THR A 98 15.63 -4.27 -8.75
N MET A 99 15.52 -3.51 -7.66
CA MET A 99 14.31 -2.79 -7.28
C MET A 99 14.35 -1.34 -7.77
N ASN A 100 13.21 -0.84 -8.24
CA ASN A 100 13.09 0.55 -8.70
C ASN A 100 13.11 1.54 -7.52
N THR A 101 12.49 1.16 -6.40
CA THR A 101 12.39 1.98 -5.19
C THR A 101 12.53 1.09 -3.97
N ILE A 102 13.32 1.56 -3.00
CA ILE A 102 13.54 0.85 -1.73
C ILE A 102 13.03 1.73 -0.59
N PHE A 103 12.22 1.14 0.28
CA PHE A 103 11.70 1.76 1.49
C PHE A 103 12.30 1.04 2.69
N LYS A 104 13.14 1.73 3.48
CA LYS A 104 13.62 1.18 4.74
C LYS A 104 12.60 1.44 5.82
N VAL A 105 12.05 0.37 6.40
CA VAL A 105 11.11 0.44 7.52
C VAL A 105 11.92 0.41 8.82
N GLY A 106 12.00 1.57 9.48
CA GLY A 106 12.70 1.84 10.75
C GLY A 106 12.30 3.24 11.27
N ASP A 107 12.94 3.75 12.33
CA ASP A 107 12.53 4.98 13.06
C ASP A 107 12.28 6.23 12.20
N LYS A 108 12.78 6.26 10.96
CA LYS A 108 12.36 7.18 9.91
C LYS A 108 12.33 6.43 8.58
N ILE A 109 11.22 6.47 7.84
CA ILE A 109 11.12 5.92 6.48
C ILE A 109 12.11 6.70 5.59
N GLN A 110 13.29 6.12 5.36
CA GLN A 110 14.27 6.67 4.44
C GLN A 110 13.98 6.08 3.06
N VAL A 111 13.41 6.89 2.17
CA VAL A 111 13.20 6.53 0.77
C VAL A 111 14.49 6.77 0.01
N SER A 112 15.23 5.70 -0.31
CA SER A 112 16.37 5.78 -1.21
C SER A 112 15.90 5.52 -2.64
N THR A 113 15.55 6.60 -3.35
CA THR A 113 15.32 6.58 -4.81
C THR A 113 16.59 6.98 -5.55
N SER A 114 17.00 6.24 -6.58
CA SER A 114 18.11 6.65 -7.46
C SER A 114 17.72 7.74 -8.48
N ALA A 115 16.49 8.25 -8.44
CA ALA A 115 16.07 9.41 -9.23
C ALA A 115 14.90 10.12 -8.55
N SER A 116 15.03 11.44 -8.37
CA SER A 116 14.04 12.43 -7.91
C SER A 116 13.30 12.12 -6.60
N SER A 117 13.74 12.78 -5.52
CA SER A 117 13.10 12.77 -4.22
C SER A 117 11.74 13.46 -4.26
N VAL A 118 10.66 12.69 -4.27
CA VAL A 118 9.35 13.21 -3.83
C VAL A 118 9.43 13.37 -2.32
N LYS A 119 9.63 14.61 -1.85
CA LYS A 119 9.62 14.97 -0.42
C LYS A 119 8.25 14.64 0.19
N LEU A 120 8.12 13.46 0.77
CA LEU A 120 6.97 13.02 1.59
C LEU A 120 7.01 13.56 3.04
N ASN A 121 7.90 14.51 3.34
CA ASN A 121 8.30 14.89 4.70
C ASN A 121 7.28 15.72 5.53
N LYS A 122 5.98 15.73 5.21
CA LYS A 122 5.00 16.50 6.03
C LYS A 122 3.65 15.84 6.27
N TRP A 123 3.35 14.70 5.66
CA TRP A 123 2.01 14.11 5.76
C TRP A 123 1.89 12.95 6.76
N PHE A 124 3.01 12.32 7.15
CA PHE A 124 2.99 11.18 8.06
C PHE A 124 3.70 11.53 9.36
N LYS A 125 2.93 11.75 10.43
CA LYS A 125 3.42 11.73 11.80
C LYS A 125 3.89 10.31 12.14
N SER A 126 4.92 10.19 12.99
CA SER A 126 5.42 8.87 13.40
C SER A 126 4.34 8.13 14.22
N TRP A 127 4.39 6.80 14.24
CA TRP A 127 3.43 5.98 15.01
C TRP A 127 3.42 6.33 16.50
N ASP A 128 4.58 6.66 17.06
CA ASP A 128 4.75 7.09 18.45
C ASP A 128 4.14 8.49 18.72
N GLU A 129 4.01 9.34 17.70
CA GLU A 129 3.25 10.59 17.78
C GLU A 129 1.73 10.35 17.68
N LEU A 130 1.31 9.40 16.85
CA LEU A 130 -0.10 9.01 16.68
C LEU A 130 -0.66 8.35 17.94
N GLU A 131 0.12 7.49 18.61
CA GLU A 131 -0.28 6.81 19.86
C GLU A 131 -0.47 7.81 21.01
N LYS A 132 0.30 8.91 21.01
CA LYS A 132 0.17 10.00 21.98
C LYS A 132 -0.93 10.99 21.63
N THR A 133 -1.53 10.88 20.43
CA THR A 133 -2.62 11.76 20.01
C THR A 133 -3.91 11.29 20.69
N THR A 134 -4.26 11.91 21.81
CA THR A 134 -5.54 11.65 22.49
C THR A 134 -6.70 12.28 21.71
N TRP A 135 -7.93 11.79 21.91
CA TRP A 135 -9.14 12.43 21.34
C TRP A 135 -9.24 13.92 21.71
N ALA A 136 -8.63 14.34 22.83
CA ALA A 136 -8.53 15.74 23.23
C ALA A 136 -7.63 16.59 22.32
N ASP A 137 -6.61 16.01 21.68
CA ASP A 137 -5.76 16.70 20.70
C ASP A 137 -6.44 16.82 19.33
N VAL A 138 -7.26 15.84 18.94
CA VAL A 138 -8.10 15.88 17.72
C VAL A 138 -9.15 16.99 17.79
N PHE A 139 -9.63 17.32 19.00
CA PHE A 139 -10.57 18.40 19.26
C PHE A 139 -9.95 19.62 19.94
N SER A 140 -8.62 19.70 20.00
CA SER A 140 -7.93 20.88 20.51
C SER A 140 -8.18 22.04 19.55
N PHE A 141 -8.83 23.09 20.04
CA PHE A 141 -9.24 24.32 19.34
C PHE A 141 -8.09 25.14 18.69
N LYS A 142 -6.90 24.57 18.54
CA LYS A 142 -5.72 25.22 17.94
C LYS A 142 -5.65 25.10 16.42
N ASP A 143 -6.42 24.22 15.78
CA ASP A 143 -6.36 24.04 14.33
C ASP A 143 -7.39 24.90 13.56
N PRO A 144 -6.96 25.81 12.66
CA PRO A 144 -7.85 26.67 11.86
C PRO A 144 -8.79 25.89 10.92
N ILE A 145 -8.49 24.61 10.68
CA ILE A 145 -9.29 23.68 9.87
C ILE A 145 -10.62 23.36 10.56
N LEU A 146 -10.64 23.26 11.89
CA LEU A 146 -11.87 22.97 12.63
C LEU A 146 -12.86 24.15 12.57
N TYR A 147 -12.34 25.39 12.63
CA TYR A 147 -13.13 26.61 12.43
C TYR A 147 -13.71 26.66 11.02
N PHE A 148 -12.93 26.28 10.01
CA PHE A 148 -13.40 26.19 8.63
C PHE A 148 -14.51 25.14 8.48
N LEU A 149 -14.34 23.95 9.07
CA LEU A 149 -15.36 22.88 9.06
C LEU A 149 -16.65 23.28 9.77
N LEU A 150 -16.55 23.96 10.93
CA LEU A 150 -17.71 24.52 11.64
C LEU A 150 -18.44 25.57 10.80
N LEU A 151 -17.69 26.45 10.13
CA LEU A 151 -18.25 27.50 9.28
C LEU A 151 -18.95 26.90 8.06
N VAL A 152 -18.36 25.89 7.41
CA VAL A 152 -18.98 25.15 6.31
C VAL A 152 -20.25 24.43 6.78
N SER A 153 -20.20 23.75 7.93
CA SER A 153 -21.37 23.08 8.52
C SER A 153 -22.51 24.07 8.81
N MET A 154 -22.18 25.25 9.34
CA MET A 154 -23.16 26.30 9.61
C MET A 154 -23.81 26.81 8.31
N ILE A 155 -23.02 27.08 7.26
CA ILE A 155 -23.52 27.51 5.96
C ILE A 155 -24.45 26.46 5.36
N VAL A 156 -24.04 25.18 5.36
CA VAL A 156 -24.85 24.09 4.82
C VAL A 156 -26.19 23.99 5.53
N ASN A 157 -26.20 24.09 6.87
CA ASN A 157 -27.43 24.05 7.64
C ASN A 157 -28.36 25.23 7.34
N VAL A 158 -27.82 26.46 7.24
CA VAL A 158 -28.61 27.64 6.86
C VAL A 158 -29.19 27.50 5.46
N SER A 159 -28.38 27.05 4.49
CA SER A 159 -28.86 26.79 3.13
C SER A 159 -29.94 25.71 3.10
N LEU A 160 -29.82 24.66 3.93
CA LEU A 160 -30.82 23.60 4.02
C LEU A 160 -32.15 24.11 4.58
N VAL A 161 -32.11 24.97 5.60
CA VAL A 161 -33.30 25.61 6.17
C VAL A 161 -33.98 26.51 5.14
N VAL A 162 -33.21 27.33 4.42
CA VAL A 162 -33.75 28.18 3.34
C VAL A 162 -34.39 27.33 2.25
N LEU A 163 -33.75 26.23 1.85
CA LEU A 163 -34.27 25.32 0.84
C LEU A 163 -35.56 24.62 1.30
N LEU A 164 -35.62 24.20 2.57
CA LEU A 164 -36.83 23.65 3.17
C LEU A 164 -37.97 24.65 3.20
N VAL A 165 -37.71 25.90 3.63
CA VAL A 165 -38.72 26.97 3.62
C VAL A 165 -39.20 27.24 2.20
N TYR A 166 -38.28 27.31 1.22
CA TYR A 166 -38.62 27.50 -0.18
C TYR A 166 -39.51 26.38 -0.71
N VAL A 167 -39.15 25.12 -0.45
CA VAL A 167 -39.94 23.95 -0.87
C VAL A 167 -41.33 23.97 -0.21
N VAL A 168 -41.42 24.33 1.06
CA VAL A 168 -42.70 24.44 1.79
C VAL A 168 -43.56 25.57 1.21
N MET A 169 -43.00 26.75 0.96
CA MET A 169 -43.73 27.87 0.34
C MET A 169 -44.21 27.54 -1.07
N TYR A 170 -43.35 26.92 -1.90
CA TYR A 170 -43.70 26.47 -3.24
C TYR A 170 -44.83 25.43 -3.22
N ARG A 171 -44.85 24.54 -2.23
CA ARG A 171 -45.88 23.50 -2.09
C ARG A 171 -47.21 24.02 -1.54
N ILE A 172 -47.20 25.09 -0.76
CA ILE A 172 -48.41 25.71 -0.17
C ILE A 172 -49.06 26.73 -1.14
N GLY A 173 -48.41 27.05 -2.26
CA GLY A 173 -48.99 27.86 -3.33
C GLY A 173 -48.89 29.36 -3.08
N PHE A 174 -47.66 29.84 -2.85
CA PHE A 174 -47.28 31.24 -3.01
C PHE A 174 -46.53 31.43 -4.33
#